data_AF-A0A924GFZ5-F1
#
_entry.id   AF-A0A924GFZ5-F1
#
_cell.length_a   1.000
_cell.length_b   1.000
_cell.length_c   1.000
_cell.angle_alpha   90.00
_cell.angle_beta   90.00
_cell.angle_gamma   90.00
#
_symmetry.space_group_name_H-M   'P 1'
#
loop_
_entity.id
_entity.type
_entity.pdbx_description
1 polymer ?
#
loop_
_entity_poly.entity_id
_entity_poly.type
_entity_poly.pdbx_seq_one_letter_code
_entity_poly.pdbx_strand_id
1 'polypeptide(L)'
;MLATLPERLAHVVGVARTAATQHHVVEIDELVAAAWLHDVGYAPSIAFTGFHPLDGARYLQSVGYPDLVVSLVAFHSEATAEAEERGLLRELLEFAPPPVDLLDALTFADMTTSRDGSGTSIDDRLGEVFTRYLPSDAVFRAVVRSEPSLRGSVARVMARATNS
;
A
#
# COMPACT_ATOMS: atom_id res chain seq x y z
N MET A 1 -1.93 -2.43 19.98
CA MET A 1 -1.64 -2.93 21.35
C MET A 1 -0.58 -2.07 22.09
N LEU A 2 -0.55 -0.74 21.90
CA LEU A 2 0.32 0.20 22.63
C LEU A 2 -0.44 1.39 23.26
N ALA A 3 -1.77 1.38 23.19
CA ALA A 3 -2.62 2.46 23.69
C ALA A 3 -2.64 2.61 25.24
N THR A 4 -2.01 1.69 25.97
CA THR A 4 -2.05 1.65 27.44
C THR A 4 -0.80 2.24 28.13
N LEU A 5 0.18 2.78 27.40
CA LEU A 5 1.43 3.30 27.97
C LEU A 5 1.87 4.62 27.28
N PRO A 6 1.35 5.78 27.70
CA PRO A 6 1.63 7.06 27.05
C PRO A 6 3.12 7.40 26.98
N GLU A 7 3.89 7.05 28.01
CA GLU A 7 5.35 7.26 28.05
C GLU A 7 6.10 6.35 27.08
N ARG A 8 5.62 5.11 26.86
CA ARG A 8 6.21 4.22 25.85
C ARG A 8 5.87 4.68 24.44
N LEU A 9 4.69 5.23 24.19
CA LEU A 9 4.35 5.82 22.90
C LEU A 9 5.23 7.04 22.60
N ALA A 10 5.42 7.93 23.58
CA ALA A 10 6.34 9.07 23.45
C ALA A 10 7.78 8.62 23.20
N HIS A 11 8.24 7.54 23.86
CA HIS A 11 9.53 6.92 23.61
C HIS A 11 9.64 6.34 22.20
N VAL A 12 8.65 5.57 21.73
CA VAL A 12 8.64 4.99 20.37
C VAL A 12 8.61 6.09 19.30
N VAL A 13 7.84 7.16 19.50
CA VAL A 13 7.84 8.33 18.61
C VAL A 13 9.20 9.05 18.62
N GLY A 14 9.83 9.20 19.79
CA GLY A 14 11.18 9.77 19.91
C GLY A 14 12.26 8.91 19.25
N VAL A 15 12.18 7.59 19.38
CA VAL A 15 13.07 6.62 18.73
C VAL A 15 12.87 6.66 17.21
N ALA A 16 11.64 6.67 16.71
CA ALA A 16 11.33 6.77 15.29
C ALA A 16 11.85 8.08 14.68
N ARG A 17 11.65 9.22 15.36
CA ARG A 17 12.22 10.53 14.94
C ARG A 17 13.74 10.51 14.90
N THR A 18 14.39 9.90 15.90
CA THR A 18 15.85 9.81 15.95
C THR A 18 16.39 8.88 14.87
N ALA A 19 15.75 7.72 14.66
CA ALA A 19 16.10 6.78 13.59
C ALA A 19 15.90 7.41 12.20
N ALA A 20 14.87 8.23 12.02
CA ALA A 20 14.69 9.03 10.81
C ALA A 20 15.91 9.95 10.60
N THR A 21 16.46 10.63 11.61
CA THR A 21 17.70 11.42 11.40
C THR A 21 18.94 10.62 10.95
N GLN A 22 18.87 9.28 10.96
CA GLN A 22 19.92 8.37 10.51
C GLN A 22 19.65 7.77 9.11
N HIS A 23 18.82 8.41 8.27
CA HIS A 23 18.45 7.95 6.91
C HIS A 23 19.65 7.50 6.03
N HIS A 24 20.88 7.91 6.36
CA HIS A 24 22.10 7.60 5.61
C HIS A 24 22.80 6.30 6.06
N VAL A 25 22.38 5.69 7.17
CA VAL A 25 23.07 4.55 7.79
C VAL A 25 22.46 3.21 7.38
N VAL A 26 21.22 3.22 6.89
CA VAL A 26 20.54 2.03 6.35
C VAL A 26 19.83 2.44 5.07
N GLU A 27 20.37 2.05 3.91
CA GLU A 27 19.56 2.04 2.69
C GLU A 27 18.48 0.97 2.85
N ILE A 28 17.28 1.40 3.24
CA ILE A 28 16.10 0.54 3.13
C ILE A 28 15.68 0.63 1.67
N ASP A 29 15.64 -0.52 1.00
CA ASP A 29 15.08 -0.65 -0.34
C ASP A 29 13.70 0.03 -0.39
N GLU A 30 13.49 0.94 -1.35
CA GLU A 30 12.26 1.74 -1.46
C GLU A 30 11.00 0.86 -1.59
N LEU A 31 11.12 -0.35 -2.15
CA LEU A 31 10.04 -1.33 -2.18
C LEU A 31 9.70 -1.83 -0.77
N VAL A 32 10.72 -2.12 0.05
CA VAL A 32 10.52 -2.54 1.45
C VAL A 32 9.89 -1.41 2.24
N ALA A 33 10.37 -0.17 2.07
CA ALA A 33 9.78 0.99 2.71
C ALA A 33 8.31 1.18 2.30
N ALA A 34 7.99 1.07 1.00
CA ALA A 34 6.63 1.13 0.50
C ALA A 34 5.75 0.00 1.06
N ALA A 35 6.26 -1.23 1.17
CA ALA A 35 5.53 -2.36 1.75
C ALA A 35 5.14 -2.10 3.21
N TRP A 36 6.04 -1.51 4.02
CA TRP A 36 5.72 -1.11 5.40
C TRP A 36 4.67 0.00 5.48
N LEU A 37 4.57 0.85 4.45
CA LEU A 37 3.82 2.11 4.48
C LEU A 37 2.55 2.11 3.61
N HIS A 38 2.31 1.11 2.78
CA HIS A 38 1.23 1.13 1.78
C HIS A 38 -0.16 1.38 2.38
N ASP A 39 -0.40 0.89 3.60
CA ASP A 39 -1.66 1.04 4.34
C ASP A 39 -1.66 2.20 5.35
N VAL A 40 -0.64 3.07 5.35
CA VAL A 40 -0.55 4.19 6.32
C VAL A 40 -1.72 5.17 6.20
N GLY A 41 -2.34 5.25 5.01
CA GLY A 41 -3.52 6.07 4.76
C GLY A 41 -4.76 5.68 5.55
N TYR A 42 -4.83 4.48 6.13
CA TYR A 42 -5.92 4.09 7.02
C TYR A 42 -5.87 4.76 8.40
N ALA A 43 -4.73 5.35 8.79
CA ALA A 43 -4.61 6.00 10.09
C ALA A 43 -5.63 7.15 10.20
N PRO A 44 -6.40 7.27 11.31
CA PRO A 44 -7.45 8.30 11.43
C PRO A 44 -6.96 9.74 11.27
N SER A 45 -5.69 10.01 11.57
CA SER A 45 -5.07 11.33 11.39
C SER A 45 -4.61 11.62 9.96
N ILE A 46 -4.65 10.62 9.08
CA ILE A 46 -4.19 10.68 7.67
C ILE A 46 -5.38 10.51 6.71
N ALA A 47 -6.37 9.69 7.06
CA ALA A 47 -7.55 9.34 6.25
C ALA A 47 -8.48 10.55 5.97
N PHE A 48 -8.06 11.46 5.08
CA PHE A 48 -8.78 12.68 4.74
C PHE A 48 -9.88 12.44 3.69
N THR A 49 -9.58 11.68 2.64
CA THR A 49 -10.55 11.33 1.59
C THR A 49 -11.26 10.01 1.87
N GLY A 50 -10.72 9.19 2.77
CA GLY A 50 -11.18 7.83 3.01
C GLY A 50 -10.74 6.85 1.91
N PHE A 51 -9.76 7.25 1.10
CA PHE A 51 -9.10 6.43 0.09
C PHE A 51 -7.61 6.34 0.46
N HIS A 52 -7.26 5.25 1.12
CA HIS A 52 -5.96 5.12 1.79
C HIS A 52 -4.72 5.21 0.89
N PRO A 53 -4.72 4.81 -0.41
CA PRO A 53 -3.54 5.00 -1.25
C PRO A 53 -3.25 6.48 -1.48
N LEU A 54 -4.28 7.27 -1.79
CA LEU A 54 -4.17 8.72 -2.00
C LEU A 54 -3.80 9.46 -0.71
N ASP A 55 -4.50 9.15 0.38
CA ASP A 55 -4.27 9.77 1.68
C ASP A 55 -2.85 9.45 2.21
N GLY A 56 -2.42 8.19 2.06
CA GLY A 56 -1.07 7.73 2.41
C GLY A 56 0.00 8.42 1.57
N ALA A 57 -0.16 8.48 0.25
CA ALA A 57 0.80 9.14 -0.65
C ALA A 57 0.96 10.63 -0.33
N ARG A 58 -0.15 11.36 -0.11
CA ARG A 58 -0.13 12.78 0.28
C ARG A 58 0.60 12.99 1.60
N TYR A 59 0.34 12.14 2.60
CA TYR A 59 1.04 12.21 3.88
C TYR A 59 2.54 11.96 3.73
N LEU A 60 2.94 10.89 3.03
CA LEU A 60 4.34 10.54 2.84
C LEU A 60 5.11 11.63 2.08
N GLN A 61 4.50 12.22 1.06
CA GLN A 61 5.06 13.38 0.35
C GLN A 61 5.24 14.56 1.31
N SER A 62 4.25 14.85 2.16
CA SER A 62 4.30 15.98 3.09
C SER A 62 5.40 15.88 4.15
N VAL A 63 5.81 14.66 4.50
CA VAL A 63 6.88 14.40 5.49
C VAL A 63 8.24 14.07 4.84
N GLY A 64 8.34 14.17 3.52
CA GLY A 64 9.60 14.10 2.78
C GLY A 64 10.11 12.69 2.46
N TYR A 65 9.23 11.70 2.32
CA TYR A 65 9.64 10.39 1.80
C TYR A 65 10.07 10.47 0.33
N PRO A 66 10.94 9.55 -0.14
CA PRO A 66 11.34 9.49 -1.54
C PRO A 66 10.16 9.37 -2.50
N ASP A 67 10.26 10.01 -3.67
CA ASP A 67 9.20 10.04 -4.69
C ASP A 67 8.77 8.64 -5.14
N LEU A 68 9.70 7.68 -5.19
CA LEU A 68 9.37 6.30 -5.56
C LEU A 68 8.51 5.62 -4.49
N VAL A 69 8.81 5.81 -3.21
CA VAL A 69 7.98 5.28 -2.11
C VAL A 69 6.58 5.90 -2.17
N VAL A 70 6.50 7.22 -2.35
CA VAL A 70 5.21 7.93 -2.49
C VAL A 70 4.41 7.38 -3.67
N SER A 71 5.06 7.18 -4.82
CA SER A 71 4.44 6.64 -6.03
C SER A 71 3.97 5.19 -5.84
N LEU A 72 4.79 4.33 -5.24
CA LEU A 72 4.40 2.95 -4.92
C LEU A 72 3.19 2.91 -3.99
N VAL A 73 3.15 3.75 -2.95
CA VAL A 73 1.98 3.84 -2.05
C VAL A 73 0.75 4.41 -2.77
N ALA A 74 0.90 5.39 -3.65
CA ALA A 74 -0.24 5.93 -4.40
C ALA A 74 -0.91 4.87 -5.28
N PHE A 75 -0.12 4.06 -5.98
CA PHE A 75 -0.61 3.16 -7.03
C PHE A 75 -0.79 1.70 -6.61
N HIS A 76 -0.49 1.34 -5.36
CA HIS A 76 -0.52 -0.06 -4.91
C HIS A 76 -1.88 -0.73 -5.13
N SER A 77 -1.85 -2.05 -5.37
CA SER A 77 -3.03 -2.92 -5.46
C SER A 77 -4.12 -2.40 -6.40
N GLU A 78 -3.70 -1.87 -7.55
CA GLU A 78 -4.58 -1.33 -8.60
C GLU A 78 -5.45 -0.15 -8.13
N ALA A 79 -4.89 0.71 -7.26
CA ALA A 79 -5.54 1.91 -6.71
C ALA A 79 -6.21 2.80 -7.76
N THR A 80 -5.72 2.83 -9.00
CA THR A 80 -6.35 3.57 -10.11
C THR A 80 -7.82 3.16 -10.33
N ALA A 81 -8.14 1.86 -10.23
CA ALA A 81 -9.51 1.38 -10.37
C ALA A 81 -10.40 1.87 -9.22
N GLU A 82 -9.88 1.87 -7.99
CA GLU A 82 -10.65 2.38 -6.85
C GLU A 82 -10.81 3.91 -6.90
N ALA A 83 -9.78 4.63 -7.35
CA ALA A 83 -9.85 6.07 -7.52
C ALA A 83 -10.94 6.48 -8.53
N GLU A 84 -11.08 5.75 -9.64
CA GLU A 84 -12.18 5.94 -10.58
C GLU A 84 -13.56 5.72 -9.92
N GLU A 85 -13.72 4.64 -9.15
CA GLU A 85 -14.98 4.34 -8.43
C GLU A 85 -15.36 5.41 -7.41
N ARG A 86 -14.35 6.09 -6.86
CA ARG A 86 -14.51 7.14 -5.85
C ARG A 86 -14.56 8.55 -6.45
N GLY A 87 -14.35 8.69 -7.76
CA GLY A 87 -14.24 10.00 -8.42
C GLY A 87 -12.98 10.79 -8.05
N LEU A 88 -11.93 10.10 -7.58
CA LEU A 88 -10.64 10.64 -7.12
C LEU A 88 -9.49 10.37 -8.09
N LEU A 89 -9.79 9.94 -9.32
CA LEU A 89 -8.75 9.60 -10.31
C LEU A 89 -7.85 10.81 -10.61
N ARG A 90 -8.42 12.02 -10.70
CA ARG A 90 -7.64 13.23 -11.02
C ARG A 90 -6.59 13.50 -9.92
N GLU A 91 -7.00 13.37 -8.68
CA GLU A 91 -6.17 13.56 -7.49
C GLU A 91 -5.08 12.48 -7.40
N LEU A 92 -5.41 11.23 -7.74
CA LEU A 92 -4.42 10.16 -7.79
C LEU A 92 -3.36 10.43 -8.87
N LEU A 93 -3.78 10.93 -10.03
CA LEU A 93 -2.89 11.23 -11.17
C LEU A 93 -2.02 12.49 -10.95
N GLU A 94 -2.10 13.14 -9.79
CA GLU A 94 -1.10 14.13 -9.35
C GLU A 94 0.26 13.47 -9.04
N PHE A 95 0.27 12.16 -8.77
CA PHE A 95 1.47 11.36 -8.54
C PHE A 95 1.97 10.69 -9.83
N ALA A 96 3.29 10.56 -9.97
CA ALA A 96 3.87 9.83 -11.09
C ALA A 96 3.69 8.32 -10.90
N PRO A 97 3.34 7.55 -11.96
CA PRO A 97 3.27 6.10 -11.85
C PRO A 97 4.68 5.51 -11.59
N PRO A 98 4.83 4.56 -10.65
CA PRO A 98 6.11 3.91 -10.38
C PRO A 98 6.50 2.93 -11.51
N PRO A 99 7.76 2.47 -11.54
CA PRO A 99 8.18 1.36 -12.38
C PRO A 99 7.28 0.13 -12.18
N VAL A 100 6.85 -0.46 -13.30
CA VAL A 100 5.84 -1.55 -13.31
C VAL A 100 6.33 -2.80 -12.57
N ASP A 101 7.62 -3.10 -12.64
CA ASP A 101 8.24 -4.24 -11.95
C ASP A 101 8.21 -4.11 -10.43
N LEU A 102 8.42 -2.90 -9.90
CA LEU A 102 8.32 -2.63 -8.47
C LEU A 102 6.86 -2.60 -8.00
N LEU A 103 5.96 -2.04 -8.80
CA LEU A 103 4.52 -2.05 -8.50
C LEU A 103 3.94 -3.47 -8.51
N ASP A 104 4.38 -4.29 -9.47
CA ASP A 104 4.08 -5.73 -9.51
C ASP A 104 4.53 -6.43 -8.23
N ALA A 105 5.75 -6.13 -7.76
CA ALA A 105 6.31 -6.74 -6.56
C ALA A 105 5.55 -6.34 -5.29
N LEU A 106 5.16 -5.07 -5.16
CA LEU A 106 4.34 -4.60 -4.04
C LEU A 106 2.92 -5.20 -4.09
N THR A 107 2.32 -5.24 -5.27
CA THR A 107 1.00 -5.86 -5.49
C THR A 107 1.05 -7.35 -5.17
N PHE A 108 2.12 -8.05 -5.57
CA PHE A 108 2.33 -9.44 -5.22
C PHE A 108 2.40 -9.62 -3.70
N ALA A 109 3.19 -8.80 -3.00
CA ALA A 109 3.32 -8.86 -1.55
C ALA A 109 1.95 -8.68 -0.84
N ASP A 110 1.15 -7.67 -1.19
CA ASP A 110 -0.18 -7.47 -0.59
C ASP A 110 -1.17 -8.60 -0.97
N MET A 111 -1.21 -8.97 -2.25
CA MET A 111 -2.17 -9.95 -2.75
C MET A 111 -1.85 -11.40 -2.39
N THR A 112 -0.67 -11.66 -1.79
CA THR A 112 -0.25 -12.98 -1.29
C THR A 112 0.00 -12.99 0.22
N THR A 113 -0.40 -11.91 0.91
CA THR A 113 -0.35 -11.81 2.38
C THR A 113 -1.76 -11.65 2.92
N SER A 114 -2.14 -12.51 3.85
CA SER A 114 -3.44 -12.41 4.52
C SER A 114 -3.44 -11.30 5.56
N ARG A 115 -4.61 -10.97 6.11
CA ARG A 115 -4.76 -9.92 7.13
C ARG A 115 -4.03 -10.20 8.45
N ASP A 116 -3.73 -11.47 8.75
CA ASP A 116 -2.95 -11.84 9.93
C ASP A 116 -1.43 -11.88 9.67
N GLY A 117 -1.02 -11.61 8.42
CA GLY A 117 0.38 -11.61 7.98
C GLY A 117 0.89 -12.96 7.50
N SER A 118 0.06 -14.01 7.49
CA SER A 118 0.43 -15.30 6.89
C SER A 118 0.41 -15.25 5.37
N GLY A 119 1.26 -16.06 4.73
CA GLY A 119 1.21 -16.25 3.28
C GLY A 119 -0.10 -16.89 2.84
N THR A 120 -0.69 -16.38 1.77
CA THR A 120 -1.96 -16.86 1.21
C THR A 120 -1.93 -16.87 -0.32
N SER A 121 -2.91 -17.53 -0.94
CA SER A 121 -3.09 -17.46 -2.39
C SER A 121 -3.83 -16.18 -2.79
N ILE A 122 -3.63 -15.73 -4.03
CA ILE A 122 -4.42 -14.61 -4.56
C ILE A 122 -5.92 -14.93 -4.61
N ASP A 123 -6.28 -16.20 -4.83
CA ASP A 123 -7.69 -16.64 -4.85
C ASP A 123 -8.33 -16.46 -3.48
N ASP A 124 -7.65 -16.89 -2.42
CA ASP A 124 -8.13 -16.73 -1.05
C ASP A 124 -8.19 -15.25 -0.67
N ARG A 125 -7.18 -14.47 -1.04
CA ARG A 125 -7.12 -13.02 -0.75
C ARG A 125 -8.26 -12.26 -1.42
N LEU A 126 -8.57 -12.55 -2.69
CA LEU A 126 -9.72 -11.98 -3.40
C LEU A 126 -11.05 -12.44 -2.79
N GLY A 127 -11.16 -13.73 -2.42
CA GLY A 127 -12.32 -14.27 -1.72
C GLY A 127 -12.62 -13.56 -0.40
N GLU A 128 -11.58 -13.24 0.38
CA GLU A 128 -11.70 -12.42 1.59
C GLU A 128 -12.26 -11.02 1.31
N VAL A 129 -11.77 -10.37 0.25
CA VAL A 129 -12.24 -9.04 -0.15
C VAL A 129 -13.72 -9.08 -0.52
N PHE A 130 -14.13 -10.04 -1.34
CA PHE A 130 -15.53 -10.21 -1.76
C PHE A 130 -16.47 -10.61 -0.63
N THR A 131 -15.96 -11.24 0.42
CA THR A 131 -16.74 -11.55 1.63
C THR A 131 -16.89 -10.33 2.55
N ARG A 132 -15.87 -9.46 2.59
CA ARG A 132 -15.82 -8.31 3.51
C ARG A 132 -16.63 -7.12 3.03
N TYR A 133 -16.66 -6.86 1.73
CA TYR A 133 -17.31 -5.69 1.15
C TYR A 133 -18.59 -6.07 0.42
N LEU A 134 -19.62 -5.23 0.56
CA LEU A 134 -20.85 -5.38 -0.22
C LEU A 134 -20.59 -5.04 -1.70
N PRO A 135 -21.37 -5.58 -2.64
CA PRO A 135 -21.23 -5.25 -4.07
C PRO A 135 -21.37 -3.75 -4.41
N SER A 136 -22.05 -2.99 -3.54
CA SER A 136 -22.19 -1.54 -3.66
C SER A 136 -21.00 -0.75 -3.09
N ASP A 137 -20.01 -1.41 -2.50
CA ASP A 137 -18.79 -0.76 -2.02
C ASP A 137 -17.83 -0.45 -3.19
N ALA A 138 -17.13 0.68 -3.11
CA ALA A 138 -16.14 1.07 -4.11
C ALA A 138 -14.99 0.06 -4.20
N VAL A 139 -14.54 -0.48 -3.05
CA VAL A 139 -13.46 -1.48 -3.01
C VAL A 139 -13.88 -2.74 -3.76
N PHE A 140 -15.12 -3.21 -3.54
CA PHE A 140 -15.64 -4.40 -4.23
C PHE A 140 -15.64 -4.20 -5.75
N ARG A 141 -16.21 -3.09 -6.24
CA ARG A 141 -16.30 -2.83 -7.68
C ARG A 141 -14.93 -2.61 -8.33
N ALA A 142 -14.02 -1.94 -7.62
CA ALA A 142 -12.66 -1.75 -8.06
C ALA A 142 -11.95 -3.10 -8.24
N VAL A 143 -12.02 -3.98 -7.24
CA VAL A 143 -11.37 -5.30 -7.26
C VAL A 143 -12.00 -6.21 -8.32
N VAL A 144 -13.32 -6.18 -8.52
CA VAL A 144 -13.95 -6.90 -9.65
C VAL A 144 -13.38 -6.41 -10.99
N ARG A 145 -13.19 -5.10 -11.16
CA ARG A 145 -12.65 -4.54 -12.41
C ARG A 145 -11.16 -4.85 -12.58
N SER A 146 -10.38 -4.81 -11.50
CA SER A 146 -8.93 -4.94 -11.54
C SER A 146 -8.41 -6.36 -11.31
N GLU A 147 -9.28 -7.33 -11.01
CA GLU A 147 -8.90 -8.73 -10.76
C GLU A 147 -7.96 -9.32 -11.83
N PRO A 148 -8.21 -9.15 -13.15
CA PRO A 148 -7.29 -9.65 -14.17
C PRO A 148 -5.89 -9.03 -14.07
N SER A 149 -5.80 -7.75 -13.71
CA SER A 149 -4.52 -7.05 -13.55
C SER A 149 -3.79 -7.50 -12.29
N LEU A 150 -4.49 -7.60 -11.15
CA LEU A 150 -3.94 -8.12 -9.89
C LEU A 150 -3.34 -9.52 -10.07
N ARG A 151 -4.08 -10.41 -10.75
CA ARG A 151 -3.59 -11.76 -11.10
C ARG A 151 -2.41 -11.72 -12.06
N GLY A 152 -2.44 -10.82 -13.03
CA GLY A 152 -1.34 -10.58 -13.96
C GLY A 152 -0.05 -10.18 -13.23
N SER A 153 -0.13 -9.27 -12.26
CA SER A 153 1.00 -8.81 -11.45
C SER A 153 1.60 -9.97 -10.64
N VAL A 154 0.76 -10.76 -9.96
CA VAL A 154 1.22 -11.95 -9.22
C VAL A 154 1.90 -12.96 -10.15
N ALA A 155 1.31 -13.27 -11.30
CA ALA A 155 1.87 -14.22 -12.25
C ALA A 155 3.24 -13.76 -12.81
N ARG A 156 3.38 -12.46 -13.12
CA ARG A 156 4.65 -11.88 -13.60
C ARG A 156 5.76 -12.00 -12.57
N VAL A 157 5.48 -11.74 -11.29
CA VAL A 157 6.48 -11.89 -10.21
C VAL A 157 6.90 -13.35 -10.05
N MET A 158 5.93 -14.28 -10.01
CA MET A 158 6.22 -15.71 -9.88
C MET A 158 7.06 -16.25 -11.04
N ALA A 159 6.79 -15.82 -12.27
CA ALA A 159 7.55 -16.23 -13.45
C ALA A 159 9.01 -15.73 -13.42
N ARG A 160 9.28 -14.57 -12.83
CA ARG A 160 10.66 -14.05 -12.64
C ARG A 160 11.42 -14.88 -11.61
N ALA A 161 10.75 -15.26 -10.51
CA ALA A 161 11.35 -16.07 -9.44
C ALA A 161 11.72 -17.49 -9.90
N THR A 162 10.99 -18.08 -10.84
CA THR A 162 11.33 -19.40 -11.40
C THR A 162 12.47 -19.39 -12.41
N ASN A 163 12.84 -18.20 -12.91
CA ASN A 163 13.87 -18.00 -13.93
C ASN A 163 15.19 -17.43 -13.34
N SER A 164 15.27 -17.29 -12.00
CA SER A 164 16.41 -16.79 -11.25
C SER A 164 17.15 -17.93 -10.56
#